data_AF-A0A3E3HZ04-F1
#
_entry.id   AF-A0A3E3HZ04-F1
#
_cell.length_a   1.000
_cell.length_b   1.000
_cell.length_c   1.000
_cell.angle_alpha   90.00
_cell.angle_beta   90.00
_cell.angle_gamma   90.00
#
_symmetry.space_group_name_H-M   'P 1'
#
loop_
_entity.id
_entity.type
_entity.pdbx_description
1 polymer ?
#
loop_
_entity_poly.entity_id
_entity_poly.type
_entity_poly.pdbx_seq_one_letter_code
_entity_poly.pdbx_strand_id
1 'polypeptide(L)'
;MLTKLLKHEWKETWRIPALCCAIVILMTLTAVICFTRMSPPANADDLNAGAFVLMMFYVMTITCISFVITLYVAVRFYRNLYTDQGYLMHTLPVTPRQLLVSKLLVSTVWLFVVTLLVLWAIFMILIFALPVMVLEDMNLSFSFFMKYAAEYSNALFGMSLPAFIVFNFFYFLVSSMSSALVIYGSISLGQMFSKHKVMGSVLCYIGVTILIQTVTSFAMTPYLTKIVITNRSVSIGPGIPDFMGSFMRNTFIFSFIASVVTGAACYVLSEYLMKKQLNLD
;
A
#
# COMPACT_ATOMS: atom_id res chain seq x y z
N MET A 1 3.56 -4.03 30.68
CA MET A 1 3.43 -5.30 29.93
C MET A 1 3.53 -5.12 28.41
N LEU A 2 2.81 -4.15 27.81
CA LEU A 2 2.81 -3.90 26.36
C LEU A 2 4.20 -3.76 25.73
N THR A 3 5.13 -3.03 26.37
CA THR A 3 6.51 -2.87 25.87
C THR A 3 7.28 -4.19 25.77
N LYS A 4 7.03 -5.13 26.69
CA LYS A 4 7.65 -6.47 26.65
C LYS A 4 7.09 -7.29 25.49
N LEU A 5 5.77 -7.21 25.26
CA LEU A 5 5.11 -7.85 24.11
C LEU A 5 5.66 -7.31 22.79
N LEU A 6 5.75 -5.98 22.65
CA LEU A 6 6.30 -5.33 21.45
C LEU A 6 7.74 -5.77 21.17
N LYS A 7 8.60 -5.84 22.21
CA LYS A 7 9.98 -6.27 22.05
C LYS A 7 10.08 -7.73 21.56
N HIS A 8 9.24 -8.61 22.09
CA HIS A 8 9.20 -10.01 21.69
C HIS A 8 8.69 -10.17 20.25
N GLU A 9 7.55 -9.55 19.94
CA GLU A 9 6.96 -9.58 18.60
C GLU A 9 7.94 -9.02 17.56
N TRP A 10 8.61 -7.91 17.86
CA TRP A 10 9.62 -7.35 16.95
C TRP A 10 10.78 -8.32 16.68
N LYS A 11 11.34 -8.92 17.75
CA LYS A 11 12.47 -9.85 17.65
C LYS A 11 12.15 -11.09 16.79
N GLU A 12 10.90 -11.51 16.78
CA GLU A 12 10.45 -12.63 15.97
C GLU A 12 10.01 -12.22 14.56
N THR A 13 9.55 -10.98 14.36
CA THR A 13 8.99 -10.54 13.07
C THR A 13 10.07 -10.06 12.11
N TRP A 14 11.13 -9.40 12.60
CA TRP A 14 11.97 -8.55 11.76
C TRP A 14 12.64 -9.26 10.58
N ARG A 15 12.99 -10.54 10.71
CA ARG A 15 13.84 -11.24 9.73
C ARG A 15 13.22 -11.29 8.34
N ILE A 16 11.97 -11.75 8.23
CA ILE A 16 11.33 -12.00 6.93
C ILE A 16 11.05 -10.68 6.18
N PRO A 17 10.36 -9.69 6.78
CA PRO A 17 10.13 -8.40 6.14
C PRO A 17 11.43 -7.66 5.81
N ALA A 18 12.45 -7.71 6.68
CA ALA A 18 13.74 -7.09 6.40
C ALA A 18 14.45 -7.74 5.20
N LEU A 19 14.42 -9.07 5.10
CA LEU A 19 14.97 -9.79 3.93
C LEU A 19 14.22 -9.41 2.65
N CYS A 20 12.88 -9.35 2.68
CA CYS A 20 12.10 -8.88 1.54
C CYS A 20 12.46 -7.43 1.15
N CYS A 21 12.66 -6.54 2.12
CA CYS A 21 13.11 -5.17 1.86
C CYS A 21 14.48 -5.15 1.19
N ALA A 22 15.44 -5.95 1.68
CA ALA A 22 16.77 -6.04 1.08
C ALA A 22 16.69 -6.55 -0.38
N ILE A 23 15.83 -7.53 -0.66
CA ILE A 23 15.61 -8.04 -2.03
C ILE A 23 15.06 -6.93 -2.93
N VAL A 24 14.06 -6.16 -2.48
CA VAL A 24 13.50 -5.05 -3.27
C VAL A 24 14.57 -3.99 -3.57
N ILE A 25 15.42 -3.66 -2.60
CA ILE A 25 16.54 -2.72 -2.81
C ILE A 25 17.49 -3.24 -3.89
N LEU A 26 17.97 -4.48 -3.74
CA LEU A 26 18.91 -5.09 -4.69
C LEU A 26 18.31 -5.20 -6.10
N MET A 27 17.05 -5.61 -6.21
CA MET A 27 16.33 -5.70 -7.48
C MET A 27 16.17 -4.34 -8.14
N THR A 28 15.84 -3.30 -7.36
CA THR A 28 15.72 -1.92 -7.87
C THR A 28 17.05 -1.39 -8.38
N LEU A 29 18.13 -1.58 -7.62
CA LEU A 29 19.47 -1.16 -8.04
C LEU A 29 19.90 -1.89 -9.31
N THR A 30 19.65 -3.20 -9.40
CA THR A 30 19.95 -4.00 -10.59
C THR A 30 19.14 -3.52 -11.79
N ALA A 31 17.84 -3.28 -11.63
CA ALA A 31 16.98 -2.75 -12.69
C ALA A 31 17.45 -1.38 -13.20
N VAL A 32 17.83 -0.47 -12.29
CA VAL A 32 18.41 0.83 -12.64
C VAL A 32 19.69 0.68 -13.48
N ILE A 33 20.58 -0.24 -13.09
CA ILE A 33 21.79 -0.53 -13.88
C ILE A 33 21.41 -1.07 -15.27
N CYS A 34 20.42 -1.96 -15.37
CA CYS A 34 19.96 -2.47 -16.67
C CYS A 34 19.40 -1.36 -17.56
N PHE A 35 18.54 -0.48 -17.03
CA PHE A 35 17.98 0.64 -17.81
C PHE A 35 19.04 1.63 -18.26
N THR A 36 19.98 2.01 -17.38
CA THR A 36 21.06 2.95 -17.75
C THR A 36 22.01 2.43 -18.83
N ARG A 37 22.05 1.12 -19.07
CA ARG A 37 22.88 0.50 -20.13
C ARG A 37 22.13 0.27 -21.44
N MET A 38 20.82 0.47 -21.43
CA MET A 38 19.99 0.25 -22.60
C MET A 38 19.90 1.52 -23.43
N SER A 39 19.97 1.38 -24.75
CA SER A 39 19.84 2.51 -25.66
C SER A 39 18.38 2.94 -25.78
N PRO A 40 18.09 4.25 -25.92
CA PRO A 40 16.78 4.73 -26.34
C PRO A 40 16.37 4.10 -27.70
N PRO A 41 15.08 4.14 -28.06
CA PRO A 41 14.63 3.76 -29.40
C PRO A 41 15.33 4.61 -30.50
N ALA A 42 15.23 4.21 -31.76
CA ALA A 42 15.87 4.96 -32.85
C ALA A 42 14.99 6.09 -33.39
N ASN A 43 13.66 5.91 -33.37
CA ASN A 43 12.68 6.88 -33.81
C ASN A 43 11.75 7.26 -32.65
N ALA A 44 11.14 8.45 -32.73
CA ALA A 44 10.26 8.96 -31.69
C ALA A 44 8.94 8.18 -31.55
N ASP A 45 8.48 7.58 -32.65
CA ASP A 45 7.26 6.76 -32.67
C ASP A 45 7.52 5.30 -32.23
N ASP A 46 8.79 4.91 -32.08
CA ASP A 46 9.18 3.55 -31.74
C ASP A 46 9.28 3.38 -30.21
N LEU A 47 8.66 2.33 -29.69
CA LEU A 47 8.81 1.92 -28.30
C LEU A 47 10.00 0.98 -28.16
N ASN A 48 10.87 1.21 -27.17
CA ASN A 48 11.85 0.21 -26.80
C ASN A 48 11.17 -0.98 -26.10
N ALA A 49 10.81 -2.00 -26.90
CA ALA A 49 10.09 -3.18 -26.44
C ALA A 49 10.84 -3.93 -25.31
N GLY A 50 12.17 -3.97 -25.35
CA GLY A 50 12.96 -4.64 -24.31
C GLY A 50 12.89 -3.90 -22.96
N ALA A 51 12.97 -2.56 -22.98
CA ALA A 51 12.81 -1.75 -21.78
C ALA A 51 11.40 -1.88 -21.20
N PHE A 52 10.38 -1.88 -22.06
CA PHE A 52 8.98 -2.07 -21.66
C PHE A 52 8.73 -3.42 -21.00
N VAL A 53 9.24 -4.51 -21.58
CA VAL A 53 9.11 -5.86 -21.02
C VAL A 53 9.83 -5.95 -19.67
N LEU A 54 11.04 -5.38 -19.55
CA LEU A 54 11.79 -5.36 -18.29
C LEU A 54 11.05 -4.58 -17.20
N MET A 55 10.43 -3.44 -17.54
CA MET A 55 9.59 -2.67 -16.63
C MET A 55 8.38 -3.49 -16.15
N MET A 56 7.68 -4.18 -17.05
CA MET A 56 6.53 -5.02 -16.70
C MET A 56 6.91 -6.16 -15.75
N PHE A 57 7.99 -6.88 -16.06
CA PHE A 57 8.51 -7.93 -15.17
C PHE A 57 8.87 -7.36 -13.80
N TYR A 58 9.53 -6.20 -13.76
CA TYR A 58 9.88 -5.56 -12.50
C TYR A 58 8.65 -5.22 -11.66
N VAL A 59 7.63 -4.58 -12.26
CA VAL A 59 6.37 -4.24 -11.56
C VAL A 59 5.69 -5.51 -11.03
N MET A 60 5.67 -6.59 -11.81
CA MET A 60 5.17 -7.89 -11.35
C MET A 60 5.97 -8.45 -10.16
N THR A 61 7.30 -8.33 -10.16
CA THR A 61 8.12 -8.82 -9.05
C THR A 61 7.90 -8.03 -7.76
N ILE A 62 7.81 -6.69 -7.83
CA ILE A 62 7.54 -5.86 -6.64
C ILE A 62 6.14 -6.11 -6.08
N THR A 63 5.15 -6.27 -6.94
CA THR A 63 3.79 -6.60 -6.49
C THR A 63 3.74 -7.99 -5.85
N CYS A 64 4.45 -8.98 -6.40
CA CYS A 64 4.61 -10.30 -5.79
C CYS A 64 5.26 -10.24 -4.40
N ILE A 65 6.36 -9.50 -4.24
CA ILE A 65 7.03 -9.37 -2.93
C ILE A 65 6.11 -8.67 -1.92
N SER A 66 5.39 -7.62 -2.34
CA SER A 66 4.43 -6.92 -1.48
C SER A 66 3.30 -7.84 -1.01
N PHE A 67 2.83 -8.73 -1.90
CA PHE A 67 1.85 -9.76 -1.57
C PHE A 67 2.41 -10.80 -0.59
N VAL A 68 3.65 -11.26 -0.77
CA VAL A 68 4.33 -12.18 0.16
C VAL A 68 4.41 -11.61 1.58
N ILE A 69 4.73 -10.32 1.72
CA ILE A 69 4.79 -9.65 3.04
C ILE A 69 3.40 -9.58 3.66
N THR A 70 2.38 -9.24 2.87
CA THR A 70 0.99 -9.18 3.31
C THR A 70 0.52 -10.56 3.80
N LEU A 71 0.80 -11.62 3.04
CA LEU A 71 0.52 -13.00 3.43
C LEU A 71 1.29 -13.41 4.68
N TYR A 72 2.56 -13.02 4.82
CA TYR A 72 3.35 -13.31 6.00
C TYR A 72 2.70 -12.71 7.26
N VAL A 73 2.26 -11.46 7.20
CA VAL A 73 1.52 -10.80 8.30
C VAL A 73 0.24 -11.57 8.63
N ALA A 74 -0.52 -11.98 7.62
CA ALA A 74 -1.75 -12.75 7.79
C ALA A 74 -1.51 -14.12 8.46
N VAL A 75 -0.58 -14.92 7.93
CA VAL A 75 -0.25 -16.25 8.44
C VAL A 75 0.29 -16.17 9.86
N ARG A 76 1.14 -15.19 10.16
CA ARG A 76 1.67 -14.99 11.51
C ARG A 76 0.57 -14.62 12.49
N PHE A 77 -0.34 -13.72 12.10
CA PHE A 77 -1.47 -13.36 12.96
C PHE A 77 -2.37 -14.58 13.24
N TYR A 78 -2.69 -15.36 12.20
CA TYR A 78 -3.47 -16.59 12.34
C TYR A 78 -2.80 -17.59 13.27
N ARG A 79 -1.52 -17.94 13.03
CA ARG A 79 -0.79 -18.91 13.86
C ARG A 79 -0.68 -18.44 15.30
N ASN A 80 -0.31 -17.18 15.54
CA ASN A 80 -0.06 -16.73 16.90
C ASN A 80 -1.33 -16.59 17.77
N LEU A 81 -2.53 -16.48 17.19
CA LEU A 81 -3.78 -16.28 17.95
C LEU A 81 -4.77 -17.45 17.87
N TYR A 82 -4.84 -18.13 16.73
CA TYR A 82 -5.92 -19.07 16.42
C TYR A 82 -5.41 -20.49 16.17
N THR A 83 -4.20 -20.81 16.62
CA THR A 83 -3.68 -22.19 16.68
C THR A 83 -3.22 -22.52 18.10
N ASP A 84 -2.54 -23.65 18.31
CA ASP A 84 -2.05 -24.08 19.64
C ASP A 84 -1.23 -23.01 20.37
N GLN A 85 -0.48 -22.20 19.61
CA GLN A 85 0.27 -21.06 20.16
C GLN A 85 -0.66 -19.98 20.74
N GLY A 86 -1.85 -19.85 20.17
CA GLY A 86 -2.91 -18.97 20.65
C GLY A 86 -3.39 -19.31 22.06
N TYR A 87 -3.46 -20.59 22.41
CA TYR A 87 -3.86 -21.01 23.78
C TYR A 87 -2.89 -20.46 24.84
N LEU A 88 -1.59 -20.54 24.57
CA LEU A 88 -0.55 -19.94 25.42
C LEU A 88 -0.64 -18.41 25.45
N MET A 89 -0.95 -17.77 24.32
CA MET A 89 -1.07 -16.32 24.25
C MET A 89 -2.29 -15.79 25.01
N HIS A 90 -3.41 -16.53 25.00
CA HIS A 90 -4.63 -16.17 25.70
C HIS A 90 -4.60 -16.45 27.21
N THR A 91 -3.66 -17.27 27.69
CA THR A 91 -3.47 -17.56 29.13
C THR A 91 -2.46 -16.63 29.81
N LEU A 92 -1.75 -15.78 29.05
CA LEU A 92 -0.90 -14.74 29.63
C LEU A 92 -1.75 -13.72 30.42
N PRO A 93 -1.22 -13.12 31.51
CA PRO A 93 -1.91 -12.11 32.31
C PRO A 93 -1.95 -10.74 31.59
N VAL A 94 -2.43 -10.71 30.35
CA VAL A 94 -2.56 -9.54 29.48
C VAL A 94 -3.91 -9.56 28.79
N THR A 95 -4.47 -8.38 28.55
CA THR A 95 -5.79 -8.28 27.90
C THR A 95 -5.70 -8.63 26.40
N PRO A 96 -6.76 -9.20 25.80
CA PRO A 96 -6.81 -9.45 24.35
C PRO A 96 -6.54 -8.19 23.51
N ARG A 97 -6.96 -7.01 24.01
CA ARG A 97 -6.64 -5.70 23.43
C ARG A 97 -5.14 -5.45 23.35
N GLN A 98 -4.40 -5.72 24.42
CA GLN A 98 -2.95 -5.51 24.44
C GLN A 98 -2.23 -6.44 23.46
N LEU A 99 -2.70 -7.68 23.31
CA LEU A 99 -2.16 -8.63 22.34
C LEU A 99 -2.40 -8.19 20.89
N LEU A 100 -3.63 -7.76 20.58
CA LEU A 100 -3.98 -7.26 19.25
C LEU A 100 -3.18 -6.00 18.92
N VAL A 101 -3.13 -5.02 19.83
CA VAL A 101 -2.39 -3.76 19.63
C VAL A 101 -0.90 -4.01 19.47
N SER A 102 -0.29 -4.93 20.23
CA SER A 102 1.14 -5.22 20.07
C SER A 102 1.48 -5.76 18.68
N LYS A 103 0.63 -6.63 18.12
CA LYS A 103 0.83 -7.20 16.77
C LYS A 103 0.57 -6.15 15.70
N LEU A 104 -0.52 -5.40 15.87
CA LEU A 104 -0.89 -4.31 14.98
C LEU A 104 0.23 -3.29 14.83
N LEU A 105 0.83 -2.82 15.92
CA LEU A 105 1.91 -1.83 15.84
C LEU A 105 3.13 -2.36 15.09
N VAL A 106 3.55 -3.60 15.37
CA VAL A 106 4.70 -4.22 14.67
C VAL A 106 4.39 -4.42 13.19
N SER A 107 3.21 -4.96 12.85
CA SER A 107 2.80 -5.13 11.45
C SER A 107 2.64 -3.80 10.72
N THR A 108 2.11 -2.77 11.38
CA THR A 108 1.95 -1.43 10.80
C THR A 108 3.31 -0.83 10.44
N VAL A 109 4.31 -0.94 11.31
CA VAL A 109 5.67 -0.44 11.03
C VAL A 109 6.26 -1.16 9.81
N TRP A 110 6.15 -2.49 9.73
CA TRP A 110 6.68 -3.23 8.57
C TRP A 110 5.95 -2.89 7.27
N LEU A 111 4.63 -2.84 7.28
CA LEU A 111 3.84 -2.48 6.10
C LEU A 111 4.11 -1.03 5.67
N PHE A 112 4.32 -0.12 6.62
CA PHE A 112 4.69 1.27 6.34
C PHE A 112 6.07 1.37 5.69
N VAL A 113 7.08 0.70 6.25
CA VAL A 113 8.44 0.66 5.68
C VAL A 113 8.42 0.08 4.26
N VAL A 114 7.67 -1.00 4.04
CA VAL A 114 7.51 -1.61 2.72
C VAL A 114 6.82 -0.65 1.74
N THR A 115 5.79 0.05 2.18
CA THR A 115 5.09 1.05 1.36
C THR A 115 6.04 2.16 0.92
N LEU A 116 6.84 2.71 1.85
CA LEU A 116 7.84 3.72 1.52
C LEU A 116 8.93 3.19 0.57
N LEU A 117 9.35 1.94 0.78
CA LEU A 117 10.35 1.31 -0.08
C LEU A 117 9.83 1.09 -1.50
N VAL A 118 8.58 0.65 -1.65
CA VAL A 118 7.92 0.49 -2.95
C VAL A 118 7.76 1.83 -3.64
N LEU A 119 7.39 2.90 -2.92
CA LEU A 119 7.32 4.25 -3.49
C LEU A 119 8.67 4.74 -3.99
N TRP A 120 9.73 4.53 -3.20
CA TRP A 120 11.10 4.83 -3.62
C TRP A 120 11.50 4.02 -4.87
N ALA A 121 11.16 2.73 -4.90
CA ALA A 121 11.45 1.84 -6.02
C ALA A 121 10.75 2.28 -7.32
N ILE A 122 9.46 2.62 -7.24
CA ILE A 122 8.69 3.18 -8.36
C ILE A 122 9.33 4.49 -8.84
N PHE A 123 9.70 5.36 -7.91
CA PHE A 123 10.31 6.65 -8.25
C PHE A 123 11.66 6.50 -8.95
N MET A 124 12.51 5.58 -8.50
CA MET A 124 13.78 5.26 -9.18
C MET A 124 13.52 4.75 -10.60
N ILE A 125 12.60 3.82 -10.78
CA ILE A 125 12.27 3.32 -12.12
C ILE A 125 11.69 4.40 -13.01
N LEU A 126 10.83 5.28 -12.49
CA LEU A 126 10.26 6.38 -13.27
C LEU A 126 11.36 7.26 -13.89
N ILE A 127 12.40 7.56 -13.11
CA ILE A 127 13.56 8.36 -13.53
C ILE A 127 14.39 7.65 -14.60
N PHE A 128 14.66 6.36 -14.42
CA PHE A 128 15.64 5.65 -15.27
C PHE A 128 15.03 4.86 -16.43
N ALA A 129 13.79 4.39 -16.32
CA ALA A 129 13.14 3.58 -17.35
C ALA A 129 12.41 4.43 -18.39
N LEU A 130 11.71 5.51 -17.98
CA LEU A 130 10.93 6.33 -18.92
C LEU A 130 11.77 6.89 -20.09
N PRO A 131 12.96 7.52 -19.85
CA PRO A 131 13.76 8.08 -20.95
C PRO A 131 14.29 7.03 -21.94
N VAL A 132 14.35 5.77 -21.51
CA VAL A 132 14.84 4.65 -22.33
C VAL A 132 13.71 3.99 -23.10
N MET A 133 12.47 4.09 -22.59
CA MET A 133 11.29 3.51 -23.22
C MET A 133 10.76 4.37 -24.36
N VAL A 134 10.83 5.69 -24.22
CA VAL A 134 10.36 6.67 -25.21
C VAL A 134 11.54 7.53 -25.66
N LEU A 135 11.56 7.94 -26.93
CA LEU A 135 12.56 8.90 -27.44
C LEU A 135 12.25 10.31 -26.91
N GLU A 136 12.46 10.52 -25.63
CA GLU A 136 12.33 11.84 -25.04
C GLU A 136 13.70 12.25 -24.51
N ASP A 137 14.29 13.28 -25.12
CA ASP A 137 15.52 13.96 -24.65
C ASP A 137 15.30 14.68 -23.30
N MET A 138 14.32 14.25 -22.51
CA MET A 138 14.14 14.66 -21.15
C MET A 138 15.14 13.93 -20.27
N ASN A 139 16.17 14.65 -19.87
CA ASN A 139 17.02 14.27 -18.75
C ASN A 139 16.20 14.38 -17.45
N LEU A 140 15.34 13.38 -17.23
CA LEU A 140 14.51 13.19 -16.04
C LEU A 140 15.44 12.99 -14.85
N SER A 141 15.85 14.10 -14.23
CA SER A 141 16.65 14.10 -13.02
C SER A 141 15.77 14.36 -11.80
N PHE A 142 16.27 13.99 -10.62
CA PHE A 142 15.59 14.30 -9.36
C PHE A 142 15.27 15.79 -9.22
N SER A 143 16.20 16.66 -9.65
CA SER A 143 16.02 18.12 -9.59
C SER A 143 14.96 18.61 -10.56
N PHE A 144 14.86 18.01 -11.76
CA PHE A 144 13.79 18.28 -12.70
C PHE A 144 12.43 17.90 -12.12
N PHE A 145 12.29 16.69 -11.58
CA PHE A 145 11.03 16.24 -10.96
C PHE A 145 10.62 17.14 -9.79
N MET A 146 11.55 17.51 -8.92
CA MET A 146 11.25 18.40 -7.79
C MET A 146 10.85 19.81 -8.23
N LYS A 147 11.50 20.37 -9.26
CA LYS A 147 11.11 21.68 -9.82
C LYS A 147 9.73 21.62 -10.47
N TYR A 148 9.51 20.62 -11.32
CA TYR A 148 8.24 20.40 -12.00
C TYR A 148 7.09 20.18 -11.00
N ALA A 149 7.32 19.31 -10.01
CA ALA A 149 6.34 19.06 -8.96
C ALA A 149 6.10 20.32 -8.10
N ALA A 150 7.11 21.15 -7.83
CA ALA A 150 6.92 22.38 -7.07
C ALA A 150 6.07 23.40 -7.85
N GLU A 151 6.41 23.61 -9.13
CA GLU A 151 5.75 24.56 -10.02
C GLU A 151 4.29 24.16 -10.32
N TYR A 152 4.06 22.89 -10.65
CA TYR A 152 2.75 22.37 -11.05
C TYR A 152 2.00 21.64 -9.92
N SER A 153 2.46 21.71 -8.67
CA SER A 153 1.84 20.98 -7.53
C SER A 153 0.35 21.24 -7.38
N ASN A 154 -0.08 22.49 -7.50
CA ASN A 154 -1.49 22.84 -7.39
C ASN A 154 -2.31 22.28 -8.56
N ALA A 155 -1.76 22.27 -9.77
CA ALA A 155 -2.43 21.73 -10.95
C ALA A 155 -2.49 20.20 -10.93
N LEU A 156 -1.45 19.52 -10.42
CA LEU A 156 -1.35 18.07 -10.35
C LEU A 156 -2.09 17.48 -9.15
N PHE A 157 -1.88 18.04 -7.97
CA PHE A 157 -2.34 17.46 -6.70
C PHE A 157 -3.43 18.29 -6.01
N GLY A 158 -3.74 19.49 -6.49
CA GLY A 158 -4.73 20.38 -5.89
C GLY A 158 -4.27 21.01 -4.57
N MET A 159 -2.99 20.89 -4.22
CA MET A 159 -2.42 21.44 -2.99
C MET A 159 -0.96 21.77 -3.23
N SER A 160 -0.36 22.58 -2.37
CA SER A 160 1.07 22.89 -2.45
C SER A 160 1.90 21.62 -2.22
N LEU A 161 3.09 21.56 -2.84
CA LEU A 161 3.99 20.41 -2.71
C LEU A 161 4.32 20.03 -1.25
N PRO A 162 4.60 20.97 -0.33
CA PRO A 162 4.83 20.62 1.07
C PRO A 162 3.59 20.01 1.74
N ALA A 163 2.40 20.56 1.47
CA ALA A 163 1.14 20.02 2.00
C ALA A 163 0.88 18.60 1.47
N PHE A 164 1.15 18.36 0.19
CA PHE A 164 1.04 17.04 -0.42
C PHE A 164 1.94 16.00 0.24
N ILE A 165 3.21 16.34 0.49
CA ILE A 165 4.16 15.42 1.13
C ILE A 165 3.71 15.07 2.55
N VAL A 166 3.35 16.07 3.36
CA VAL A 166 2.90 15.86 4.74
C VAL A 166 1.61 15.02 4.76
N PHE A 167 0.64 15.35 3.92
CA PHE A 167 -0.61 14.59 3.81
C PHE A 167 -0.34 13.13 3.44
N ASN A 168 0.47 12.88 2.41
CA ASN A 168 0.77 11.52 1.97
C ASN A 168 1.50 10.70 3.03
N PHE A 169 2.41 11.32 3.79
CA PHE A 169 3.08 10.64 4.90
C PHE A 169 2.07 10.07 5.92
N PHE A 170 1.12 10.90 6.37
CA PHE A 170 0.07 10.45 7.28
C PHE A 170 -0.89 9.47 6.62
N TYR A 171 -1.22 9.67 5.34
CA TYR A 171 -2.05 8.73 4.59
C TYR A 171 -1.43 7.34 4.51
N PHE A 172 -0.14 7.22 4.17
CA PHE A 172 0.52 5.91 4.11
C PHE A 172 0.63 5.25 5.48
N LEU A 173 0.82 6.03 6.55
CA LEU A 173 0.83 5.51 7.91
C LEU A 173 -0.54 4.92 8.31
N VAL A 174 -1.61 5.69 8.10
CA VAL A 174 -2.98 5.27 8.40
C VAL A 174 -3.42 4.11 7.51
N SER A 175 -3.08 4.15 6.22
CA SER A 175 -3.36 3.07 5.27
C SER A 175 -2.65 1.77 5.65
N SER A 176 -1.39 1.85 6.10
CA SER A 176 -0.64 0.69 6.59
C SER A 176 -1.31 0.07 7.82
N MET A 177 -1.79 0.90 8.75
CA MET A 177 -2.53 0.43 9.92
C MET A 177 -3.87 -0.20 9.53
N SER A 178 -4.62 0.44 8.62
CA SER A 178 -5.88 -0.07 8.11
C SER A 178 -5.70 -1.40 7.38
N SER A 179 -4.64 -1.56 6.59
CA SER A 179 -4.37 -2.81 5.86
C SER A 179 -4.12 -3.98 6.81
N ALA A 180 -3.33 -3.79 7.88
CA ALA A 180 -3.15 -4.80 8.92
C ALA A 180 -4.48 -5.15 9.61
N LEU A 181 -5.31 -4.14 9.89
CA LEU A 181 -6.63 -4.35 10.50
C LEU A 181 -7.60 -5.09 9.61
N VAL A 182 -7.63 -4.82 8.31
CA VAL A 182 -8.47 -5.55 7.36
C VAL A 182 -8.06 -7.03 7.32
N ILE A 183 -6.76 -7.32 7.34
CA ILE A 183 -6.26 -8.70 7.44
C ILE A 183 -6.76 -9.35 8.75
N TYR A 184 -6.56 -8.68 9.88
CA TYR A 184 -6.93 -9.22 11.19
C TYR A 184 -8.44 -9.42 11.32
N GLY A 185 -9.23 -8.44 10.88
CA GLY A 185 -10.70 -8.49 10.84
C GLY A 185 -11.20 -9.64 9.99
N SER A 186 -10.60 -9.83 8.82
CA SER A 186 -10.95 -10.92 7.91
C SER A 186 -10.60 -12.30 8.49
N ILE A 187 -9.46 -12.43 9.16
CA ILE A 187 -9.08 -13.67 9.86
C ILE A 187 -10.04 -13.96 11.01
N SER A 188 -10.35 -12.96 11.83
CA SER A 188 -11.32 -13.08 12.93
C SER A 188 -12.70 -13.49 12.43
N LEU A 189 -13.19 -12.88 11.35
CA LEU A 189 -14.46 -13.27 10.71
C LEU A 189 -14.40 -14.71 10.18
N GLY A 190 -13.29 -15.10 9.56
CA GLY A 190 -13.09 -16.45 9.05
C GLY A 190 -13.17 -17.54 10.11
N GLN A 191 -12.89 -17.22 11.38
CA GLN A 191 -13.02 -18.17 12.49
C GLN A 191 -14.47 -18.47 12.88
N MET A 192 -15.44 -17.67 12.41
CA MET A 192 -16.86 -17.94 12.65
C MET A 192 -17.39 -19.12 11.82
N PHE A 193 -16.67 -19.53 10.77
CA PHE A 193 -17.05 -20.68 9.96
C PHE A 193 -16.74 -21.98 10.72
N SER A 194 -17.71 -22.90 10.75
CA SER A 194 -17.56 -24.19 11.44
C SER A 194 -16.59 -25.15 10.75
N LYS A 195 -16.42 -25.04 9.42
CA LYS A 195 -15.48 -25.82 8.61
C LYS A 195 -14.66 -24.91 7.71
N HIS A 196 -13.42 -25.30 7.42
CA HIS A 196 -12.49 -24.57 6.55
C HIS A 196 -12.23 -23.10 6.95
N LYS A 197 -11.97 -22.85 8.25
CA LYS A 197 -11.71 -21.52 8.84
C LYS A 197 -10.68 -20.67 8.06
N VAL A 198 -9.64 -21.32 7.53
CA VAL A 198 -8.63 -20.65 6.70
C VAL A 198 -9.22 -20.15 5.38
N MET A 199 -10.00 -20.97 4.68
CA MET A 199 -10.67 -20.57 3.43
C MET A 199 -11.72 -19.50 3.68
N GLY A 200 -12.47 -19.61 4.78
CA GLY A 200 -13.40 -18.57 5.24
C GLY A 200 -12.70 -17.23 5.45
N SER A 201 -11.51 -17.24 6.07
CA SER A 201 -10.70 -16.02 6.27
C SER A 201 -10.27 -15.36 4.96
N VAL A 202 -9.86 -16.17 3.97
CA VAL A 202 -9.49 -15.68 2.63
C VAL A 202 -10.69 -15.09 1.91
N LEU A 203 -11.84 -15.76 1.94
CA LEU A 203 -13.08 -15.27 1.34
C LEU A 203 -13.56 -13.98 2.01
N CYS A 204 -13.48 -13.87 3.34
CA CYS A 204 -13.78 -12.63 4.05
C CYS A 204 -12.86 -11.50 3.64
N TYR A 205 -11.55 -11.75 3.46
CA TYR A 205 -10.60 -10.73 3.00
C TYR A 205 -10.94 -10.24 1.59
N ILE A 206 -11.23 -11.15 0.67
CA ILE A 206 -11.66 -10.81 -0.70
C ILE A 206 -12.98 -10.03 -0.64
N GLY A 207 -13.96 -10.48 0.14
CA GLY A 207 -15.25 -9.81 0.27
C GLY A 207 -15.12 -8.38 0.82
N VAL A 208 -14.37 -8.20 1.90
CA VAL A 208 -14.13 -6.89 2.52
C VAL A 208 -13.38 -5.97 1.56
N THR A 209 -12.33 -6.46 0.90
CA THR A 209 -11.57 -5.64 -0.06
C THR A 209 -12.38 -5.26 -1.29
N ILE A 210 -13.20 -6.16 -1.85
CA ILE A 210 -14.14 -5.83 -2.93
C ILE A 210 -15.11 -4.74 -2.46
N LEU A 211 -15.70 -4.89 -1.26
CA LEU A 211 -16.63 -3.90 -0.71
C LEU A 211 -15.99 -2.52 -0.59
N ILE A 212 -14.78 -2.44 -0.03
CA ILE A 212 -14.01 -1.20 0.08
C ILE A 212 -13.79 -0.59 -1.30
N GLN A 213 -13.31 -1.39 -2.27
CA GLN A 213 -13.00 -0.91 -3.62
C GLN A 213 -14.24 -0.46 -4.39
N THR A 214 -15.38 -1.14 -4.22
CA THR A 214 -16.64 -0.73 -4.81
C THR A 214 -17.13 0.59 -4.21
N VAL A 215 -17.12 0.72 -2.88
CA VAL A 215 -17.53 1.97 -2.19
C VAL A 215 -16.63 3.14 -2.57
N THR A 216 -15.30 2.94 -2.60
CA THR A 216 -14.36 3.99 -3.01
C THR A 216 -14.56 4.39 -4.47
N SER A 217 -14.75 3.43 -5.38
CA SER A 217 -14.99 3.71 -6.80
C SER A 217 -16.29 4.50 -7.02
N PHE A 218 -17.37 4.13 -6.34
CA PHE A 218 -18.63 4.88 -6.42
C PHE A 218 -18.50 6.30 -5.87
N ALA A 219 -17.76 6.49 -4.77
CA ALA A 219 -17.52 7.81 -4.22
C ALA A 219 -16.69 8.73 -5.14
N MET A 220 -15.84 8.17 -6.01
CA MET A 220 -15.09 8.95 -7.01
C MET A 220 -15.90 9.30 -8.27
N THR A 221 -16.96 8.55 -8.56
CA THR A 221 -17.77 8.69 -9.79
C THR A 221 -18.37 10.10 -10.00
N PRO A 222 -18.88 10.81 -8.97
CA PRO A 222 -19.36 12.19 -9.11
C PRO A 222 -18.29 13.18 -9.56
N TYR A 223 -17.02 12.94 -9.21
CA TYR A 223 -15.92 13.80 -9.64
C TYR A 223 -15.54 13.53 -11.09
N LEU A 224 -15.62 12.27 -11.53
CA LEU A 224 -15.42 11.92 -12.94
C LEU A 224 -16.53 12.46 -13.84
N THR A 225 -17.78 12.48 -13.37
CA THR A 225 -18.91 13.03 -14.15
C THR A 225 -18.84 14.56 -14.28
N LYS A 226 -18.30 15.28 -13.28
CA LYS A 226 -18.00 16.72 -13.42
C LYS A 226 -17.02 17.03 -14.54
N ILE A 227 -16.12 16.10 -14.88
CA ILE A 227 -15.18 16.22 -16.01
C ILE A 227 -15.94 16.22 -17.34
N VAL A 228 -16.91 15.32 -17.50
CA VAL A 228 -17.67 15.15 -18.75
C VAL A 228 -18.64 16.32 -18.98
N ILE A 229 -19.20 16.87 -17.91
CA ILE A 229 -20.22 17.95 -17.98
C ILE A 229 -19.55 19.32 -18.15
N THR A 230 -18.36 19.52 -17.58
CA THR A 230 -17.61 20.78 -17.67
C THR A 230 -16.62 20.71 -18.83
N ASN A 231 -17.09 20.92 -20.07
CA ASN A 231 -16.25 21.03 -21.28
C ASN A 231 -15.35 22.30 -21.29
N ARG A 232 -14.59 22.55 -20.22
CA ARG A 232 -13.52 23.55 -20.18
C ARG A 232 -12.21 22.84 -19.89
N SER A 233 -11.65 22.19 -20.90
CA SER A 233 -10.23 21.89 -20.96
C SER A 233 -9.49 23.15 -21.42
N VAL A 234 -9.47 24.18 -20.58
CA VAL A 234 -8.33 25.09 -20.61
C VAL A 234 -7.20 24.32 -19.94
N SER A 235 -6.00 24.37 -20.47
CA SER A 235 -4.83 23.69 -19.90
C SER A 235 -3.99 24.73 -19.18
N ILE A 236 -3.96 24.72 -17.85
CA ILE A 236 -2.97 25.48 -17.07
C ILE A 236 -1.61 24.77 -17.20
N GLY A 237 -0.91 24.97 -18.33
CA GLY A 237 0.44 24.44 -18.58
C GLY A 237 0.51 23.25 -19.54
N PRO A 238 1.56 22.41 -19.47
CA PRO A 238 1.86 21.40 -20.48
C PRO A 238 0.87 20.24 -20.39
N GLY A 239 -0.29 20.37 -21.07
CA GLY A 239 -1.27 19.29 -21.21
C GLY A 239 -1.96 18.82 -19.92
N ILE A 240 -1.79 19.51 -18.78
CA ILE A 240 -2.47 19.16 -17.53
C ILE A 240 -3.90 19.71 -17.57
N PRO A 241 -4.94 18.86 -17.41
CA PRO A 241 -6.31 19.34 -17.34
C PRO A 241 -6.56 20.13 -16.04
N ASP A 242 -7.25 21.27 -16.11
CA ASP A 242 -7.52 22.16 -14.97
C ASP A 242 -8.20 21.48 -13.77
N PHE A 243 -8.98 20.44 -14.02
CA PHE A 243 -9.67 19.70 -12.97
C PHE A 243 -8.77 18.70 -12.23
N MET A 244 -7.61 18.33 -12.79
CA MET A 244 -6.75 17.23 -12.32
C MET A 244 -6.41 17.39 -10.84
N GLY A 245 -5.95 18.58 -10.45
CA GLY A 245 -5.57 18.86 -9.06
C GLY A 245 -6.75 18.70 -8.10
N SER A 246 -7.92 19.22 -8.47
CA SER A 246 -9.12 19.08 -7.63
C SER A 246 -9.56 17.61 -7.50
N PHE A 247 -9.47 16.85 -8.59
CA PHE A 247 -9.79 15.42 -8.64
C PHE A 247 -8.83 14.61 -7.77
N MET A 248 -7.52 14.82 -7.93
CA MET A 248 -6.48 14.16 -7.13
C MET A 248 -6.64 14.46 -5.65
N ARG A 249 -6.77 15.74 -5.25
CA ARG A 249 -6.96 16.14 -3.85
C ARG A 249 -8.15 15.43 -3.21
N ASN A 250 -9.32 15.45 -3.87
CA ASN A 250 -10.52 14.84 -3.32
C ASN A 250 -10.39 13.31 -3.24
N THR A 251 -9.73 12.71 -4.22
CA THR A 251 -9.44 11.26 -4.23
C THR A 251 -8.58 10.87 -3.03
N PHE A 252 -7.53 11.64 -2.75
CA PHE A 252 -6.65 11.42 -1.60
C PHE A 252 -7.38 11.59 -0.26
N ILE A 253 -8.18 12.64 -0.11
CA ILE A 253 -8.97 12.90 1.10
C ILE A 253 -9.98 11.78 1.34
N PHE A 254 -10.73 11.39 0.31
CA PHE A 254 -11.72 10.32 0.45
C PHE A 254 -11.06 8.98 0.77
N SER A 255 -9.95 8.65 0.09
CA SER A 255 -9.19 7.42 0.39
C SER A 255 -8.64 7.41 1.82
N PHE A 256 -8.19 8.55 2.32
CA PHE A 256 -7.79 8.71 3.72
C PHE A 256 -8.96 8.41 4.67
N ILE A 257 -10.11 9.05 4.46
CA ILE A 257 -11.32 8.81 5.28
C ILE A 257 -11.74 7.34 5.21
N ALA A 258 -11.77 6.74 4.01
CA ALA A 258 -12.12 5.34 3.83
C ALA A 258 -11.17 4.41 4.58
N SER A 259 -9.86 4.68 4.58
CA SER A 259 -8.89 3.89 5.36
C SER A 259 -9.11 4.02 6.87
N VAL A 260 -9.42 5.22 7.38
CA VAL A 260 -9.72 5.42 8.80
C VAL A 260 -10.98 4.65 9.22
N VAL A 261 -12.06 4.81 8.45
CA VAL A 261 -13.36 4.18 8.73
C VAL A 261 -13.23 2.65 8.69
N THR A 262 -12.58 2.13 7.65
CA THR A 262 -12.38 0.68 7.49
C THR A 262 -11.50 0.12 8.59
N GLY A 263 -10.37 0.76 8.88
CA GLY A 263 -9.49 0.35 9.99
C GLY A 263 -10.23 0.31 11.32
N ALA A 264 -10.98 1.38 11.65
CA ALA A 264 -11.77 1.44 12.87
C ALA A 264 -12.83 0.33 12.95
N ALA A 265 -13.57 0.09 11.86
CA ALA A 265 -14.57 -0.97 11.79
C ALA A 265 -13.95 -2.36 11.99
N CYS A 266 -12.84 -2.66 11.31
CA CYS A 266 -12.14 -3.94 11.46
C CYS A 266 -11.51 -4.11 12.84
N TYR A 267 -11.01 -3.04 13.47
CA TYR A 267 -10.50 -3.10 14.85
C TYR A 267 -11.60 -3.48 15.84
N VAL A 268 -12.74 -2.80 15.79
CA VAL A 268 -13.88 -3.08 16.67
C VAL A 268 -14.37 -4.52 16.45
N LEU A 269 -14.45 -4.94 15.20
CA LEU A 269 -14.86 -6.30 14.83
C LEU A 269 -13.90 -7.36 15.38
N SER A 270 -12.59 -7.23 15.15
CA SER A 270 -11.59 -8.17 15.68
C SER A 270 -11.61 -8.21 17.19
N GLU A 271 -11.71 -7.05 17.86
CA GLU A 271 -11.73 -6.98 19.31
C GLU A 271 -12.98 -7.65 19.90
N TYR A 272 -14.14 -7.42 19.28
CA TYR A 272 -15.41 -8.03 19.67
C TYR A 272 -15.36 -9.56 19.54
N LEU A 273 -14.88 -10.06 18.40
CA LEU A 273 -14.80 -11.50 18.12
C LEU A 273 -13.80 -12.20 19.05
N MET A 274 -12.63 -11.60 19.29
CA MET A 274 -11.65 -12.14 20.23
C MET A 274 -12.16 -12.20 21.68
N LYS A 275 -13.07 -11.32 22.07
CA LYS A 275 -13.65 -11.30 23.42
C LYS A 275 -14.82 -12.26 23.60
N LYS A 276 -15.69 -12.40 22.61
CA LYS A 276 -16.98 -13.10 22.76
C LYS A 276 -17.08 -14.44 22.04
N GLN A 277 -16.29 -14.67 20.98
CA GLN A 277 -16.41 -15.85 20.11
C GLN A 277 -15.05 -16.40 19.73
N LEU A 278 -14.18 -16.60 20.73
CA LEU A 278 -12.88 -17.22 20.51
C LEU A 278 -13.07 -18.72 20.28
N ASN A 279 -12.93 -19.15 19.02
CA ASN A 279 -13.00 -20.55 18.64
C ASN A 279 -11.58 -21.03 18.26
N LEU A 280 -10.92 -21.74 19.18
CA LEU A 280 -9.55 -22.25 19.02
C LEU A 280 -9.48 -23.68 18.43
N ASP A 281 -10.62 -24.27 18.04
CA ASP A 281 -10.69 -25.64 17.49
C ASP A 281 -10.02 -25.80 16.12
#